data_AF-A0A9Q0N8M7-F1
#
_entry.id   AF-A0A9Q0N8M7-F1
#
_cell.length_a   1.000
_cell.length_b   1.000
_cell.length_c   1.000
_cell.angle_alpha   90.00
_cell.angle_beta   90.00
_cell.angle_gamma   90.00
#
_symmetry.space_group_name_H-M   'P 1'
#
loop_
_entity.id
_entity.type
_entity.pdbx_description
1 polymer ?
#
loop_
_entity_poly.entity_id
_entity_poly.type
_entity_poly.pdbx_seq_one_letter_code
_entity_poly.pdbx_strand_id
1 'polypeptide(L)'
;MQLNSSSNNIKRHVVTFVKLVKPNYFLQLKMIVLIGLLSCLVITCQADVSIPGLPIKSLLPRAVSTKAVTSCKNIYGPVCGDCNTLWICLGGETAYQKQTCGTIYPGQPYCVDGACTSFATPTVECPLKGGITCTGKGYFPNPLNCSQYVFCEKAEGNLVVYECPNGFVYNSLTKGCKRKVLPADCGTINCASTPNQFAAYPPDASFYALCEGSTKPTVFKCPDSELFVPSLRRCVFQCKKEGRFVDGRDCSKYYECYRNGLSYILLHQTCLSKFIFNAETNGCEAEN
;
A
#
# COMPACT_ATOMS: atom_id res chain seq x y z
N MET A 1 86.52 2.66 17.58
CA MET A 1 87.08 3.87 18.22
C MET A 1 85.94 4.83 18.52
N GLN A 2 85.89 5.23 19.79
CA GLN A 2 85.24 6.39 20.43
C GLN A 2 84.03 7.12 19.79
N LEU A 3 82.91 7.05 20.52
CA LEU A 3 82.13 8.12 21.20
C LEU A 3 82.21 9.61 20.77
N ASN A 4 81.04 10.26 20.93
CA ASN A 4 80.71 11.69 21.06
C ASN A 4 80.62 12.52 19.76
N SER A 5 79.70 13.48 19.58
CA SER A 5 78.72 14.15 20.42
C SER A 5 77.79 14.94 19.46
N SER A 6 76.52 15.14 19.82
CA SER A 6 75.90 16.48 19.90
C SER A 6 74.37 16.39 19.74
N SER A 7 73.76 15.98 20.85
CA SER A 7 72.39 16.28 21.22
C SER A 7 72.27 17.80 21.42
N ASN A 8 71.61 18.54 20.52
CA ASN A 8 71.13 19.91 20.83
C ASN A 8 70.14 20.58 19.84
N ASN A 9 69.47 19.89 18.92
CA ASN A 9 68.56 20.55 17.95
C ASN A 9 67.07 20.18 18.01
N ILE A 10 66.59 19.46 19.04
CA ILE A 10 65.19 19.00 19.12
C ILE A 10 64.35 19.76 20.18
N LYS A 11 64.95 20.67 20.96
CA LYS A 11 64.24 21.39 22.05
C LYS A 11 63.72 22.80 21.73
N ARG A 12 63.85 23.31 20.50
CA ARG A 12 63.40 24.67 20.15
C ARG A 12 62.10 24.80 19.35
N HIS A 13 61.48 23.71 18.89
CA HIS A 13 60.22 23.78 18.13
C HIS A 13 58.95 23.44 18.92
N VAL A 14 59.06 23.06 20.20
CA VAL A 14 57.89 22.61 21.00
C VAL A 14 57.24 23.75 21.82
N VAL A 15 57.84 24.94 21.90
CA VAL A 15 57.36 26.03 22.79
C VAL A 15 56.58 27.14 22.05
N THR A 16 56.30 27.01 20.76
CA THR A 16 55.60 28.06 19.97
C THR A 16 54.39 27.53 19.19
N PHE A 17 53.69 26.52 19.69
CA PHE A 17 52.39 26.07 19.16
C PHE A 17 51.29 25.91 20.23
N VAL A 18 51.51 26.39 21.47
CA VAL A 18 50.51 26.30 22.56
C VAL A 18 49.86 27.65 22.90
N LYS A 19 50.08 28.69 22.08
CA LYS A 19 49.34 29.95 22.19
C LYS A 19 48.75 30.30 20.84
N LEU A 20 47.58 29.75 20.52
CA LEU A 20 46.56 30.32 19.59
C LEU A 20 45.33 29.41 19.41
N VAL A 21 44.95 28.56 20.38
CA VAL A 21 43.60 27.98 20.40
C VAL A 21 42.69 28.93 21.16
N LYS A 22 41.93 29.73 20.42
CA LYS A 22 40.96 30.69 20.97
C LYS A 22 39.93 29.97 21.86
N PRO A 23 39.54 30.53 23.02
CA PRO A 23 38.52 29.96 23.93
C PRO A 23 37.15 29.70 23.27
N ASN A 24 36.88 30.33 22.12
CA ASN A 24 35.62 30.21 21.39
C ASN A 24 35.41 28.85 20.70
N TYR A 25 36.46 28.09 20.40
CA TYR A 25 36.30 26.80 19.69
C TYR A 25 35.73 25.70 20.61
N PHE A 26 36.08 25.74 21.90
CA PHE A 26 35.60 24.76 22.88
C PHE A 26 34.13 24.98 23.26
N LEU A 27 33.67 26.24 23.24
CA LEU A 27 32.26 26.62 23.41
C LEU A 27 31.42 26.24 22.18
N GLN A 28 31.95 26.44 20.97
CA GLN A 28 31.32 26.03 19.72
C GLN A 28 31.16 24.50 19.64
N LEU A 29 32.19 23.73 20.01
CA LEU A 29 32.13 22.26 20.01
C LEU A 29 31.13 21.71 21.04
N LYS A 30 31.09 22.31 22.25
CA LYS A 30 30.10 21.96 23.27
C LYS A 30 28.68 22.31 22.83
N MET A 31 28.46 23.44 22.16
CA MET A 31 27.17 23.81 21.58
C MET A 31 26.73 22.84 20.47
N ILE A 32 27.63 22.43 19.57
CA ILE A 32 27.32 21.48 18.49
C ILE A 32 27.00 20.08 19.06
N VAL A 33 27.72 19.63 20.09
CA VAL A 33 27.43 18.36 20.76
C VAL A 33 26.12 18.43 21.56
N LEU A 34 25.82 19.57 22.20
CA LEU A 34 24.56 19.77 22.92
C LEU A 34 23.37 19.85 21.94
N ILE A 35 23.52 20.56 20.81
CA ILE A 35 22.53 20.60 19.72
C ILE A 35 22.37 19.21 19.08
N GLY A 36 23.47 18.46 18.91
CA GLY A 36 23.44 17.07 18.45
C GLY A 36 22.68 16.15 19.39
N LEU A 37 22.94 16.23 20.70
CA LEU A 37 22.25 15.46 21.73
C LEU A 37 20.78 15.89 21.92
N LEU A 38 20.47 17.19 21.82
CA LEU A 38 19.09 17.71 21.82
C LEU A 38 18.34 17.34 20.53
N SER A 39 19.01 17.32 19.38
CA SER A 39 18.40 16.87 18.11
C SER A 39 18.11 15.37 18.09
N CYS A 40 18.87 14.58 18.85
CA CYS A 40 18.63 13.14 19.02
C CYS A 40 17.40 12.84 19.91
N LEU A 41 17.01 13.78 20.78
CA LEU A 41 15.80 13.70 21.62
C LEU A 41 14.51 14.10 20.88
N VAL A 42 14.62 14.69 19.68
CA VAL A 42 13.46 15.07 18.83
C VAL A 42 13.38 14.17 17.59
N ILE A 43 13.76 12.90 17.70
CA ILE A 43 13.20 11.88 16.82
C ILE A 43 11.75 11.68 17.29
N THR A 44 10.89 12.63 16.94
CA THR A 44 9.46 12.45 17.04
C THR A 44 9.14 11.23 16.21
N CYS A 45 8.68 10.17 16.86
CA CYS A 45 7.95 9.10 16.22
C CYS A 45 6.71 9.75 15.60
N GLN A 46 6.83 10.26 14.37
CA GLN A 46 5.66 10.73 13.63
C GLN A 46 4.87 9.46 13.32
N ALA A 47 3.87 9.17 14.16
CA ALA A 47 2.87 8.20 13.79
C ALA A 47 2.25 8.70 12.48
N ASP A 48 2.40 7.92 11.41
CA ASP A 48 1.75 8.23 10.14
C ASP A 48 0.26 8.44 10.40
N VAL A 49 -0.21 9.65 10.13
CA VAL A 49 -1.61 10.03 10.35
C VAL A 49 -2.46 9.24 9.36
N SER A 50 -3.17 8.23 9.87
CA SER A 50 -4.14 7.43 9.11
C SER A 50 -5.53 8.03 9.30
N ILE A 51 -6.11 8.58 8.23
CA ILE A 51 -7.46 9.16 8.23
C ILE A 51 -8.44 8.26 7.48
N PRO A 52 -9.72 8.20 7.86
CA PRO A 52 -10.72 7.46 7.08
C PRO A 52 -10.98 8.16 5.75
N GLY A 53 -11.25 7.37 4.70
CA GLY A 53 -11.79 7.89 3.44
C GLY A 53 -13.27 8.26 3.57
N LEU A 54 -13.78 9.01 2.60
CA LEU A 54 -15.19 9.35 2.50
C LEU A 54 -15.90 8.31 1.64
N PRO A 55 -17.05 7.76 2.08
CA PRO A 55 -17.81 6.85 1.25
C PRO A 55 -18.34 7.62 0.04
N ILE A 56 -18.09 7.09 -1.15
CA ILE A 56 -18.76 7.53 -2.37
C ILE A 56 -20.17 6.95 -2.32
N LYS A 57 -21.02 7.51 -1.45
CA LYS A 57 -22.46 7.28 -1.56
C LYS A 57 -22.86 7.78 -2.94
N SER A 58 -23.65 6.99 -3.67
CA SER A 58 -24.42 7.48 -4.81
C SER A 58 -25.43 8.52 -4.31
N LEU A 59 -24.94 9.68 -3.88
CA LEU A 59 -25.77 10.82 -3.55
C LEU A 59 -26.32 11.30 -4.89
N LEU A 60 -27.57 10.94 -5.16
CA LEU A 60 -28.39 11.54 -6.20
C LEU A 60 -28.44 13.06 -5.95
N PRO A 61 -27.99 13.86 -6.94
CA PRO A 61 -28.80 15.00 -7.33
C PRO A 61 -29.33 14.80 -8.76
N ARG A 62 -30.51 15.40 -8.97
CA ARG A 62 -31.29 15.50 -10.20
C ARG A 62 -30.49 15.44 -11.51
N ALA A 63 -30.93 14.50 -12.36
CA ALA A 63 -30.88 14.39 -13.83
C ALA A 63 -29.81 15.17 -14.63
N VAL A 64 -29.08 14.45 -15.48
CA VAL A 64 -28.95 14.66 -16.95
C VAL A 64 -28.41 13.35 -17.56
N SER A 65 -28.93 13.00 -18.74
CA SER A 65 -28.65 11.79 -19.53
C SER A 65 -27.24 11.82 -20.15
N THR A 66 -26.47 10.72 -20.06
CA THR A 66 -25.31 10.48 -20.94
C THR A 66 -25.38 9.08 -21.53
N LYS A 67 -25.78 8.97 -22.79
CA LYS A 67 -25.62 7.75 -23.58
C LYS A 67 -24.16 7.69 -24.03
N ALA A 68 -23.42 6.67 -23.60
CA ALA A 68 -22.02 6.47 -24.03
C ALA A 68 -21.91 6.44 -25.56
N VAL A 69 -20.94 7.15 -26.11
CA VAL A 69 -20.74 7.25 -27.56
C VAL A 69 -19.99 6.00 -28.04
N THR A 70 -20.58 5.26 -28.98
CA THR A 70 -20.00 4.04 -29.55
C THR A 70 -19.13 4.29 -30.78
N SER A 71 -19.20 5.47 -31.41
CA SER A 71 -18.40 5.86 -32.59
C SER A 71 -18.17 7.37 -32.66
N CYS A 72 -17.01 7.77 -33.17
CA CYS A 72 -16.65 9.18 -33.39
C CYS A 72 -17.13 9.74 -34.74
N LYS A 73 -17.90 8.97 -35.52
CA LYS A 73 -18.31 9.37 -36.88
C LYS A 73 -19.04 10.71 -36.85
N ASN A 74 -18.49 11.71 -37.55
CA ASN A 74 -18.98 13.10 -37.58
C ASN A 74 -18.98 13.83 -36.22
N ILE A 75 -18.22 13.34 -35.24
CA ILE A 75 -18.06 13.99 -33.92
C ILE A 75 -16.68 14.65 -33.86
N TYR A 76 -16.64 15.90 -33.43
CA TYR A 76 -15.40 16.66 -33.25
C TYR A 76 -15.32 17.14 -31.80
N GLY A 77 -14.18 16.85 -31.15
CA GLY A 77 -13.94 17.23 -29.76
C GLY A 77 -14.05 16.08 -28.76
N PRO A 78 -14.01 16.39 -27.46
CA PRO A 78 -14.02 15.40 -26.39
C PRO A 78 -15.43 14.86 -26.15
N VAL A 79 -15.56 13.54 -26.04
CA VAL A 79 -16.82 12.84 -25.71
C VAL A 79 -16.55 11.70 -24.74
N CYS A 80 -17.57 11.27 -24.01
CA CYS A 80 -17.45 10.09 -23.13
C CYS A 80 -17.74 8.82 -23.93
N GLY A 81 -16.69 8.01 -24.13
CA GLY A 81 -16.83 6.68 -24.71
C GLY A 81 -17.30 5.63 -23.70
N ASP A 82 -16.98 5.83 -22.42
CA ASP A 82 -17.56 5.12 -21.28
C ASP A 82 -17.48 5.98 -20.01
N CYS A 83 -17.92 5.43 -18.87
CA CYS A 83 -17.97 6.10 -17.57
C CYS A 83 -16.63 6.66 -17.06
N ASN A 84 -15.50 6.17 -17.54
CA ASN A 84 -14.17 6.53 -17.01
C ASN A 84 -13.21 6.97 -18.12
N THR A 85 -13.64 6.93 -19.38
CA THR A 85 -12.78 7.14 -20.54
C THR A 85 -13.29 8.28 -21.39
N LEU A 86 -12.48 9.34 -21.43
CA LEU A 86 -12.60 10.46 -22.33
C LEU A 86 -12.04 10.08 -23.70
N TRP A 87 -12.82 10.30 -24.75
CA TRP A 87 -12.41 10.09 -26.14
C TRP A 87 -12.27 11.43 -26.83
N ILE A 88 -11.19 11.61 -27.59
CA ILE A 88 -11.02 12.77 -28.46
C ILE A 88 -11.36 12.34 -29.88
N CYS A 89 -12.44 12.90 -30.45
CA CYS A 89 -12.90 12.60 -31.80
C CYS A 89 -12.48 13.71 -32.77
N LEU A 90 -12.10 13.33 -34.00
CA LEU A 90 -11.73 14.24 -35.10
C LEU A 90 -12.58 13.98 -36.35
N GLY A 91 -13.82 13.50 -36.19
CA GLY A 91 -14.77 13.24 -37.27
C GLY A 91 -14.70 11.85 -37.91
N GLY A 92 -13.64 11.07 -37.65
CA GLY A 92 -13.48 9.69 -38.13
C GLY A 92 -14.29 8.66 -37.34
N GLU A 93 -14.36 7.41 -37.80
CA GLU A 93 -15.17 6.38 -37.14
C GLU A 93 -14.66 6.00 -35.74
N THR A 94 -13.35 6.11 -35.52
CA THR A 94 -12.67 5.80 -34.25
C THR A 94 -12.16 7.04 -33.55
N ALA A 95 -12.08 6.99 -32.21
CA ALA A 95 -11.43 8.03 -31.42
C ALA A 95 -9.96 8.18 -31.81
N TYR A 96 -9.51 9.43 -31.98
CA TYR A 96 -8.11 9.77 -32.20
C TYR A 96 -7.28 9.45 -30.95
N GLN A 97 -7.81 9.75 -29.77
CA GLN A 97 -7.18 9.42 -28.50
C GLN A 97 -8.22 8.95 -27.47
N LYS A 98 -7.82 7.98 -26.64
CA LYS A 98 -8.61 7.51 -25.49
C LYS A 98 -7.80 7.76 -24.22
N GLN A 99 -8.48 8.31 -23.23
CA GLN A 99 -7.86 8.89 -22.05
C GLN A 99 -8.67 8.50 -20.81
N THR A 100 -8.02 7.90 -19.82
CA THR A 100 -8.70 7.51 -18.56
C THR A 100 -8.73 8.70 -17.61
N CYS A 101 -9.93 9.14 -17.23
CA CYS A 101 -10.14 10.36 -16.45
C CYS A 101 -9.39 10.34 -15.11
N GLY A 102 -9.45 9.23 -14.36
CA GLY A 102 -8.74 9.12 -13.08
C GLY A 102 -7.21 9.14 -13.17
N THR A 103 -6.66 8.87 -14.35
CA THR A 103 -5.21 8.92 -14.60
C THR A 103 -4.74 10.35 -14.92
N ILE A 104 -5.57 11.13 -15.62
CA ILE A 104 -5.21 12.46 -16.13
C ILE A 104 -5.60 13.54 -15.14
N TYR A 105 -6.74 13.37 -14.47
CA TYR A 105 -7.26 14.28 -13.47
C TYR A 105 -7.48 13.51 -12.15
N PRO A 106 -6.46 13.46 -11.29
CA PRO A 106 -6.59 12.87 -9.96
C PRO A 106 -7.75 13.53 -9.20
N GLY A 107 -8.68 12.71 -8.68
CA GLY A 107 -9.91 13.19 -8.01
C GLY A 107 -11.10 13.43 -8.95
N GLN A 108 -10.94 13.22 -10.25
CA GLN A 108 -12.02 13.29 -11.25
C GLN A 108 -12.07 12.02 -12.10
N PRO A 109 -12.46 10.86 -11.53
CA PRO A 109 -12.32 9.57 -12.21
C PRO A 109 -13.45 9.25 -13.21
N TYR A 110 -14.49 10.08 -13.28
CA TYR A 110 -15.67 9.85 -14.11
C TYR A 110 -15.64 10.74 -15.35
N CYS A 111 -16.20 10.26 -16.46
CA CYS A 111 -16.44 11.07 -17.65
C CYS A 111 -17.93 11.43 -17.72
N VAL A 112 -18.25 12.72 -17.71
CA VAL A 112 -19.60 13.26 -17.84
C VAL A 112 -19.56 14.37 -18.89
N ASP A 113 -20.44 14.28 -19.90
CA ASP A 113 -20.58 15.27 -20.98
C ASP A 113 -19.28 15.66 -21.69
N GLY A 114 -18.38 14.69 -21.92
CA GLY A 114 -17.11 14.94 -22.57
C GLY A 114 -16.09 15.67 -21.69
N ALA A 115 -16.27 15.65 -20.37
CA ALA A 115 -15.32 16.18 -19.39
C ALA A 115 -15.10 15.19 -18.25
N CYS A 116 -13.93 15.25 -17.62
CA CYS A 116 -13.65 14.45 -16.43
C CYS A 116 -14.19 15.16 -15.18
N THR A 117 -14.92 14.42 -14.34
CA THR A 117 -15.62 14.92 -13.17
C THR A 117 -15.38 14.03 -11.95
N SER A 118 -15.60 14.58 -10.77
CA SER A 118 -15.51 13.87 -9.48
C SER A 118 -16.78 13.08 -9.14
N PHE A 119 -17.82 13.15 -9.97
CA PHE A 119 -19.11 12.50 -9.76
C PHE A 119 -19.58 11.77 -11.02
N ALA A 120 -20.15 10.58 -10.85
CA ALA A 120 -20.77 9.81 -11.92
C ALA A 120 -22.19 10.33 -12.23
N THR A 121 -22.70 10.08 -13.44
CA THR A 121 -24.12 10.34 -13.75
C THR A 121 -25.02 9.33 -13.02
N PRO A 122 -26.15 9.77 -12.43
CA PRO A 122 -26.99 8.90 -11.60
C PRO A 122 -27.75 7.81 -12.38
N THR A 123 -27.81 7.89 -13.70
CA THR A 123 -28.60 7.00 -14.56
C THR A 123 -27.80 5.85 -15.17
N VAL A 124 -26.48 5.83 -14.98
CA VAL A 124 -25.61 4.75 -15.45
C VAL A 124 -24.95 4.17 -14.22
N GLU A 125 -25.28 2.93 -13.86
CA GLU A 125 -24.40 2.13 -13.01
C GLU A 125 -23.06 2.09 -13.75
N CYS A 126 -22.11 2.89 -13.29
CA CYS A 126 -20.75 2.83 -13.77
C CYS A 126 -20.08 1.73 -12.94
N PRO A 127 -20.05 0.47 -13.43
CA PRO A 127 -19.28 -0.55 -12.74
C PRO A 127 -17.85 -0.02 -12.66
N LEU A 128 -17.30 -0.03 -11.45
CA LEU A 128 -15.87 0.18 -11.27
C LEU A 128 -15.17 -0.75 -12.26
N LYS A 129 -14.57 -0.20 -13.32
CA LYS A 129 -13.68 -0.99 -14.16
C LYS A 129 -12.55 -1.44 -13.24
N GLY A 130 -12.34 -2.74 -13.14
CA GLY A 130 -11.52 -3.42 -12.13
C GLY A 130 -12.41 -4.19 -11.16
N GLY A 131 -12.68 -5.45 -11.47
CA GLY A 131 -13.62 -6.31 -10.74
C GLY A 131 -13.17 -6.57 -9.31
N ILE A 132 -13.56 -5.71 -8.37
CA ILE A 132 -13.35 -5.96 -6.94
C ILE A 132 -14.43 -6.95 -6.50
N THR A 133 -14.06 -8.22 -6.43
CA THR A 133 -14.93 -9.26 -5.86
C THR A 133 -14.71 -9.31 -4.36
N CYS A 134 -15.79 -9.16 -3.59
CA CYS A 134 -15.75 -9.37 -2.15
C CYS A 134 -15.51 -10.86 -1.86
N THR A 135 -14.29 -11.25 -1.53
CA THR A 135 -13.97 -12.65 -1.17
C THR A 135 -14.14 -12.92 0.33
N GLY A 136 -14.54 -11.90 1.08
CA GLY A 136 -14.74 -11.94 2.51
C GLY A 136 -15.17 -10.58 3.04
N LYS A 137 -15.47 -10.52 4.33
CA LYS A 137 -15.77 -9.27 5.02
C LYS A 137 -14.49 -8.47 5.26
N GLY A 138 -14.54 -7.15 5.06
CA GLY A 138 -13.44 -6.24 5.41
C GLY A 138 -13.13 -5.21 4.32
N TYR A 139 -11.97 -4.57 4.45
CA TYR A 139 -11.50 -3.58 3.49
C TYR A 139 -10.56 -4.20 2.45
N PHE A 140 -10.71 -3.79 1.20
CA PHE A 140 -9.97 -4.28 0.04
C PHE A 140 -9.37 -3.10 -0.73
N PRO A 141 -8.12 -3.21 -1.20
CA PRO A 141 -7.54 -2.19 -2.07
C PRO A 141 -8.25 -2.17 -3.43
N ASN A 142 -8.42 -0.98 -4.01
CA ASN A 142 -8.81 -0.89 -5.41
C ASN A 142 -7.57 -1.16 -6.29
N PRO A 143 -7.59 -2.18 -7.18
CA PRO A 143 -6.42 -2.57 -7.95
C PRO A 143 -6.00 -1.56 -9.02
N LEU A 144 -6.90 -0.66 -9.44
CA LEU A 144 -6.66 0.29 -10.53
C LEU A 144 -6.59 1.74 -10.06
N ASN A 145 -7.10 2.05 -8.86
CA ASN A 145 -7.05 3.38 -8.26
C ASN A 145 -6.61 3.32 -6.79
N CYS A 146 -5.35 3.63 -6.51
CA CYS A 146 -4.80 3.59 -5.15
C CYS A 146 -5.35 4.67 -4.20
N SER A 147 -6.07 5.67 -4.70
CA SER A 147 -6.80 6.65 -3.87
C SER A 147 -8.17 6.14 -3.44
N GLN A 148 -8.57 4.95 -3.90
CA GLN A 148 -9.82 4.31 -3.53
C GLN A 148 -9.59 2.98 -2.83
N TYR A 149 -10.54 2.61 -2.00
CA TYR A 149 -10.64 1.29 -1.41
C TYR A 149 -12.09 0.90 -1.21
N VAL A 150 -12.35 -0.37 -0.96
CA VAL A 150 -13.69 -0.92 -0.88
C VAL A 150 -13.89 -1.57 0.48
N PHE A 151 -15.05 -1.36 1.08
CA PHE A 151 -15.52 -2.16 2.20
C PHE A 151 -16.55 -3.18 1.71
N CYS A 152 -16.33 -4.44 2.05
CA CYS A 152 -17.22 -5.55 1.79
C CYS A 152 -17.89 -5.98 3.09
N GLU A 153 -19.23 -6.01 3.09
CA GLU A 153 -20.00 -6.47 4.26
C GLU A 153 -19.86 -7.97 4.51
N LYS A 154 -19.78 -8.74 3.42
CA LYS A 154 -19.64 -10.20 3.39
C LYS A 154 -19.05 -10.65 2.05
N ALA A 155 -18.66 -11.93 1.95
CA ALA A 155 -18.31 -12.52 0.67
C ALA A 155 -19.49 -12.41 -0.31
N GLU A 156 -19.21 -12.02 -1.55
CA GLU A 156 -20.20 -11.76 -2.62
C GLU A 156 -21.31 -10.75 -2.22
N GLY A 157 -21.07 -9.96 -1.17
CA GLY A 157 -22.02 -9.00 -0.64
C GLY A 157 -21.97 -7.64 -1.32
N ASN A 158 -22.81 -6.73 -0.83
CA ASN A 158 -22.73 -5.32 -1.19
C ASN A 158 -21.37 -4.75 -0.83
N LEU A 159 -20.89 -3.86 -1.70
CA LEU A 159 -19.62 -3.18 -1.54
C LEU A 159 -19.84 -1.68 -1.46
N VAL A 160 -19.02 -1.01 -0.65
CA VAL A 160 -19.02 0.46 -0.54
C VAL A 160 -17.63 0.97 -0.89
N VAL A 161 -17.54 1.85 -1.87
CA VAL A 161 -16.28 2.49 -2.26
C VAL A 161 -16.01 3.70 -1.37
N TYR A 162 -14.77 3.82 -0.91
CA TYR A 162 -14.27 4.95 -0.16
C TYR A 162 -13.18 5.66 -0.98
N GLU A 163 -13.23 6.98 -0.99
CA GLU A 163 -12.22 7.84 -1.60
C GLU A 163 -11.34 8.47 -0.51
N CYS A 164 -10.04 8.41 -0.70
CA CYS A 164 -9.09 9.13 0.12
C CYS A 164 -9.04 10.63 -0.25
N PRO A 165 -8.82 11.54 0.72
CA PRO A 165 -8.64 12.95 0.42
C PRO A 165 -7.48 13.21 -0.56
N ASN A 166 -7.49 14.38 -1.21
CA ASN A 166 -6.44 14.76 -2.14
C ASN A 166 -5.05 14.67 -1.50
N GLY A 167 -4.12 14.02 -2.19
CA GLY A 167 -2.76 13.76 -1.70
C GLY A 167 -2.64 12.54 -0.77
N PHE A 168 -3.71 11.78 -0.58
CA PHE A 168 -3.71 10.54 0.19
C PHE A 168 -4.02 9.31 -0.68
N VAL A 169 -3.52 8.16 -0.23
CA VAL A 169 -3.70 6.84 -0.85
C VAL A 169 -4.06 5.81 0.22
N TYR A 170 -4.77 4.76 -0.18
CA TYR A 170 -5.16 3.70 0.73
C TYR A 170 -3.93 2.95 1.27
N ASN A 171 -3.95 2.71 2.58
CA ASN A 171 -3.02 1.87 3.30
C ASN A 171 -3.78 0.68 3.88
N SER A 172 -3.53 -0.51 3.32
CA SER A 172 -4.19 -1.75 3.76
C SER A 172 -3.78 -2.18 5.17
N LEU A 173 -2.59 -1.80 5.64
CA LEU A 173 -2.10 -2.12 6.99
C LEU A 173 -2.90 -1.38 8.06
N THR A 174 -3.18 -0.10 7.83
CA THR A 174 -3.97 0.74 8.77
C THR A 174 -5.46 0.79 8.43
N LYS A 175 -5.87 0.21 7.28
CA LYS A 175 -7.24 0.20 6.75
C LYS A 175 -7.81 1.61 6.60
N GLY A 176 -6.96 2.55 6.20
CA GLY A 176 -7.31 3.97 6.04
C GLY A 176 -6.41 4.64 5.02
N CYS A 177 -6.49 5.96 4.94
CA CYS A 177 -5.74 6.77 4.00
C CYS A 177 -4.45 7.29 4.66
N LYS A 178 -3.32 7.09 3.99
CA LYS A 178 -2.02 7.69 4.33
C LYS A 178 -1.62 8.75 3.31
N ARG A 179 -0.77 9.69 3.71
CA ARG A 179 -0.20 10.66 2.76
C ARG A 179 0.61 9.92 1.69
N LYS A 180 0.45 10.33 0.43
CA LYS A 180 1.29 9.87 -0.67
C LYS A 180 2.57 10.69 -0.67
N VAL A 181 3.68 10.09 -0.26
CA VAL A 181 5.00 10.74 -0.23
C VAL A 181 5.84 10.27 -1.41
N LEU A 182 5.77 8.98 -1.73
CA LEU A 182 6.52 8.34 -2.80
C LEU A 182 5.57 7.71 -3.84
N PRO A 183 6.02 7.53 -5.09
CA PRO A 183 5.25 6.79 -6.09
C PRO A 183 4.86 5.38 -5.62
N ALA A 184 5.75 4.71 -4.88
CA ALA A 184 5.53 3.37 -4.32
C ALA A 184 4.44 3.30 -3.24
N ASP A 185 4.01 4.44 -2.67
CA ASP A 185 2.87 4.46 -1.73
C ASP A 185 1.55 4.12 -2.43
N CYS A 186 1.48 4.36 -3.74
CA CYS A 186 0.33 4.05 -4.55
C CYS A 186 0.39 2.59 -5.01
N GLY A 187 -0.27 1.70 -4.28
CA GLY A 187 -0.38 0.31 -4.68
C GLY A 187 -1.46 0.09 -5.73
N THR A 188 -1.06 -0.38 -6.91
CA THR A 188 -1.95 -0.85 -7.97
C THR A 188 -1.44 -2.18 -8.52
N ILE A 189 -2.30 -2.90 -9.25
CA ILE A 189 -1.96 -4.14 -9.94
C ILE A 189 -1.80 -3.85 -11.43
N ASN A 190 -0.60 -4.10 -11.96
CA ASN A 190 -0.34 -4.00 -13.39
C ASN A 190 -0.45 -5.37 -14.07
N CYS A 191 -1.61 -5.66 -14.65
CA CYS A 191 -1.82 -6.91 -15.38
C CYS A 191 -1.05 -7.01 -16.70
N ALA A 192 -0.48 -5.92 -17.23
CA ALA A 192 0.35 -5.98 -18.44
C ALA A 192 1.67 -6.71 -18.19
N SER A 193 2.22 -6.65 -16.96
CA SER A 193 3.42 -7.40 -16.58
C SER A 193 3.16 -8.86 -16.23
N THR A 194 1.91 -9.23 -15.90
CA THR A 194 1.54 -10.57 -15.43
C THR A 194 0.20 -11.02 -16.04
N PRO A 195 0.10 -11.13 -17.38
CA PRO A 195 -1.15 -11.51 -18.01
C PRO A 195 -1.51 -12.97 -17.68
N ASN A 196 -2.79 -13.23 -17.36
CA ASN A 196 -3.29 -14.56 -16.99
C ASN A 196 -2.56 -15.20 -15.79
N GLN A 197 -2.00 -14.38 -14.90
CA GLN A 197 -1.24 -14.84 -13.74
C GLN A 197 -1.71 -14.18 -12.45
N PHE A 198 -1.32 -14.78 -11.32
CA PHE A 198 -1.50 -14.18 -10.01
C PHE A 198 -0.39 -13.18 -9.70
N ALA A 199 -0.76 -12.06 -9.10
CA ALA A 199 0.17 -11.04 -8.62
C ALA A 199 -0.13 -10.71 -7.16
N ALA A 200 0.89 -10.64 -6.32
CA ALA A 200 0.74 -10.09 -4.97
C ALA A 200 0.44 -8.58 -5.07
N TYR A 201 -0.39 -8.07 -4.16
CA TYR A 201 -0.57 -6.63 -4.04
C TYR A 201 0.69 -5.99 -3.44
N PRO A 202 1.37 -5.07 -4.16
CA PRO A 202 2.73 -4.69 -3.78
C PRO A 202 2.89 -4.10 -2.38
N PRO A 203 2.00 -3.22 -1.88
CA PRO A 203 2.11 -2.69 -0.52
C PRO A 203 1.86 -3.72 0.59
N ASP A 204 1.12 -4.79 0.30
CA ASP A 204 0.65 -5.73 1.31
C ASP A 204 0.24 -7.06 0.66
N ALA A 205 1.11 -8.05 0.79
CA ALA A 205 0.90 -9.38 0.23
C ALA A 205 -0.24 -10.18 0.91
N SER A 206 -0.93 -9.64 1.94
CA SER A 206 -2.19 -10.25 2.40
C SER A 206 -3.32 -10.10 1.37
N PHE A 207 -3.13 -9.25 0.36
CA PHE A 207 -3.97 -9.19 -0.83
C PHE A 207 -3.20 -9.67 -2.06
N TYR A 208 -3.93 -10.26 -3.00
CA TYR A 208 -3.40 -10.69 -4.29
C TYR A 208 -4.47 -10.54 -5.36
N ALA A 209 -4.07 -10.57 -6.62
CA ALA A 209 -4.98 -10.45 -7.73
C ALA A 209 -4.78 -11.55 -8.77
N LEU A 210 -5.87 -11.98 -9.40
CA LEU A 210 -5.83 -12.73 -10.66
C LEU A 210 -6.03 -11.75 -11.80
N CYS A 211 -5.09 -11.71 -12.73
CA CYS A 211 -5.21 -10.91 -13.95
C CYS A 211 -5.86 -11.75 -15.05
N GLU A 212 -7.09 -11.44 -15.42
CA GLU A 212 -7.71 -11.98 -16.63
C GLU A 212 -7.27 -11.13 -17.83
N GLY A 213 -6.46 -11.71 -18.72
CA GLY A 213 -5.79 -10.96 -19.77
C GLY A 213 -4.80 -9.93 -19.20
N SER A 214 -4.65 -8.80 -19.88
CA SER A 214 -3.68 -7.75 -19.54
C SER A 214 -4.28 -6.54 -18.80
N THR A 215 -5.60 -6.51 -18.56
CA THR A 215 -6.28 -5.29 -18.08
C THR A 215 -7.29 -5.51 -16.96
N LYS A 216 -7.66 -6.75 -16.63
CA LYS A 216 -8.73 -7.03 -15.66
C LYS A 216 -8.19 -7.74 -14.42
N PRO A 217 -7.73 -6.99 -13.39
CA PRO A 217 -7.39 -7.56 -12.10
C PRO A 217 -8.65 -7.82 -11.27
N THR A 218 -8.73 -9.01 -10.68
CA THR A 218 -9.68 -9.37 -9.63
C THR A 218 -8.92 -9.54 -8.32
N VAL A 219 -9.24 -8.75 -7.29
CA VAL A 219 -8.51 -8.76 -6.00
C VAL A 219 -9.14 -9.76 -5.03
N PHE A 220 -8.28 -10.48 -4.32
CA PHE A 220 -8.60 -11.46 -3.29
C PHE A 220 -7.84 -11.13 -2.01
N LYS A 221 -8.37 -11.55 -0.86
CA LYS A 221 -7.71 -11.46 0.45
C LYS A 221 -7.32 -12.86 0.93
N CYS A 222 -6.09 -13.02 1.39
CA CYS A 222 -5.66 -14.22 2.10
C CYS A 222 -6.37 -14.35 3.46
N PRO A 223 -6.43 -15.57 4.02
CA PRO A 223 -6.80 -15.77 5.42
C PRO A 223 -5.92 -14.91 6.35
N ASP A 224 -6.45 -14.61 7.53
CA ASP A 224 -5.74 -13.74 8.46
C ASP A 224 -4.38 -14.33 8.84
N SER A 225 -3.34 -13.49 8.84
CA SER A 225 -1.93 -13.86 9.07
C SER A 225 -1.27 -14.72 7.99
N GLU A 226 -1.91 -14.91 6.83
CA GLU A 226 -1.26 -15.45 5.66
C GLU A 226 -0.88 -14.34 4.65
N LEU A 227 0.20 -14.57 3.92
CA LEU A 227 0.64 -13.73 2.81
C LEU A 227 0.69 -14.55 1.52
N PHE A 228 0.30 -13.95 0.40
CA PHE A 228 0.35 -14.59 -0.90
C PHE A 228 1.80 -14.68 -1.40
N VAL A 229 2.20 -15.89 -1.78
CA VAL A 229 3.53 -16.17 -2.35
C VAL A 229 3.37 -16.50 -3.84
N PRO A 230 3.71 -15.57 -4.77
CA PRO A 230 3.50 -15.77 -6.20
C PRO A 230 4.15 -17.03 -6.78
N SER A 231 5.35 -17.39 -6.31
CA SER A 231 6.07 -18.60 -6.76
C SER A 231 5.36 -19.90 -6.39
N LEU A 232 4.59 -19.90 -5.30
CA LEU A 232 3.83 -21.06 -4.83
C LEU A 232 2.34 -20.98 -5.21
N ARG A 233 1.89 -19.84 -5.76
CA ARG A 233 0.49 -19.55 -6.12
C ARG A 233 -0.50 -19.83 -4.99
N ARG A 234 -0.10 -19.58 -3.75
CA ARG A 234 -0.94 -19.82 -2.56
C ARG A 234 -0.61 -18.85 -1.42
N CYS A 235 -1.58 -18.68 -0.53
CA CYS A 235 -1.37 -18.01 0.75
C CYS A 235 -0.61 -18.94 1.71
N VAL A 236 0.37 -18.36 2.39
CA VAL A 236 1.25 -19.06 3.35
C VAL A 236 1.27 -18.28 4.66
N PHE A 237 1.09 -18.99 5.76
CA PHE A 237 1.14 -18.41 7.10
C PHE A 237 2.49 -17.74 7.38
N GLN A 238 2.43 -16.56 8.00
CA GLN A 238 3.61 -15.80 8.40
C GLN A 238 3.49 -15.34 9.86
N CYS A 239 4.57 -15.54 10.61
CA CYS A 239 4.65 -15.12 12.00
C CYS A 239 4.73 -13.59 12.10
N LYS A 240 3.69 -12.98 12.67
CA LYS A 240 3.68 -11.53 12.96
C LYS A 240 4.11 -11.21 14.39
N LYS A 241 3.87 -12.14 15.31
CA LYS A 241 4.20 -12.05 16.74
C LYS A 241 4.49 -13.45 17.28
N GLU A 242 5.12 -13.51 18.44
CA GLU A 242 5.28 -14.77 19.19
C GLU A 242 3.92 -15.30 19.65
N GLY A 243 3.80 -16.63 19.70
CA GLY A 243 2.61 -17.32 20.18
C GLY A 243 2.19 -18.47 19.28
N ARG A 244 1.03 -19.06 19.59
CA ARG A 244 0.42 -20.13 18.77
C ARG A 244 -0.84 -19.63 18.08
N PHE A 245 -1.09 -20.17 16.90
CA PHE A 245 -2.18 -19.75 16.02
C PHE A 245 -2.82 -20.98 15.40
N VAL A 246 -4.15 -21.01 15.36
CA VAL A 246 -4.91 -22.09 14.72
C VAL A 246 -4.54 -22.19 13.24
N ASP A 247 -4.38 -23.41 12.71
CA ASP A 247 -4.40 -23.59 11.26
C ASP A 247 -5.85 -23.57 10.75
N GLY A 248 -6.20 -22.52 9.99
CA GLY A 248 -7.54 -22.35 9.47
C GLY A 248 -8.00 -23.42 8.46
N ARG A 249 -7.12 -24.32 8.01
CA ARG A 249 -7.44 -25.44 7.11
C ARG A 249 -7.55 -26.77 7.85
N ASP A 250 -6.99 -26.88 9.04
CA ASP A 250 -6.92 -28.12 9.81
C ASP A 250 -6.90 -27.81 11.30
N CYS A 251 -8.06 -27.94 11.95
CA CYS A 251 -8.23 -27.64 13.38
C CYS A 251 -7.37 -28.53 14.30
N SER A 252 -6.89 -29.67 13.81
CA SER A 252 -5.96 -30.54 14.56
C SER A 252 -4.53 -30.02 14.55
N LYS A 253 -4.25 -28.95 13.80
CA LYS A 253 -2.93 -28.35 13.66
C LYS A 253 -2.89 -26.90 14.09
N TYR A 254 -1.70 -26.46 14.45
CA TYR A 254 -1.43 -25.08 14.82
C TYR A 254 -0.04 -24.65 14.41
N TYR A 255 0.11 -23.35 14.18
CA TYR A 255 1.38 -22.69 13.97
C TYR A 255 1.92 -22.21 15.31
N GLU A 256 3.21 -22.40 15.56
CA GLU A 256 3.89 -21.87 16.72
C GLU A 256 5.06 -20.99 16.29
N CYS A 257 5.04 -19.74 16.73
CA CYS A 257 5.99 -18.71 16.37
C CYS A 257 6.86 -18.37 17.57
N TYR A 258 8.18 -18.61 17.42
CA TYR A 258 9.20 -18.26 18.40
C TYR A 258 10.05 -17.11 17.88
N ARG A 259 10.36 -16.12 18.70
CA ARG A 259 11.26 -15.05 18.28
C ARG A 259 12.69 -15.54 18.22
N ASN A 260 13.34 -15.23 17.11
CA ASN A 260 14.76 -15.44 16.90
C ASN A 260 15.37 -14.11 16.42
N GLY A 261 15.84 -13.31 17.39
CA GLY A 261 16.34 -11.96 17.13
C GLY A 261 15.26 -11.02 16.58
N LEU A 262 15.45 -10.57 15.33
CA LEU A 262 14.52 -9.68 14.61
C LEU A 262 13.50 -10.45 13.74
N SER A 263 13.56 -11.77 13.72
CA SER A 263 12.67 -12.63 12.93
C SER A 263 11.98 -13.66 13.81
N TYR A 264 11.13 -14.49 13.21
CA TYR A 264 10.44 -15.57 13.88
C TYR A 264 10.77 -16.91 13.24
N ILE A 265 10.88 -17.94 14.06
CA ILE A 265 10.89 -19.33 13.65
C ILE A 265 9.43 -19.81 13.68
N LEU A 266 8.97 -20.36 12.56
CA LEU A 266 7.64 -20.95 12.41
C LEU A 266 7.75 -22.47 12.54
N LEU A 267 7.04 -23.05 13.50
CA LEU A 267 6.78 -24.49 13.56
C LEU A 267 5.32 -24.76 13.21
N HIS A 268 5.07 -25.87 12.51
CA HIS A 268 3.72 -26.35 12.22
C HIS A 268 3.53 -27.67 12.97
N GLN A 269 2.68 -27.64 13.99
CA GLN A 269 2.52 -28.72 14.97
C GLN A 269 1.14 -29.36 14.80
N THR A 270 1.06 -30.63 15.17
CA THR A 270 -0.19 -31.40 15.17
C THR A 270 -0.53 -31.78 16.60
N CYS A 271 -1.77 -31.53 17.01
CA CYS A 271 -2.32 -32.04 18.25
C CYS A 271 -2.35 -33.58 18.26
N LEU A 272 -2.54 -34.17 19.45
CA LEU A 272 -2.78 -35.60 19.53
C LEU A 272 -4.09 -35.96 18.80
N SER A 273 -4.21 -37.20 18.31
CA SER A 273 -5.41 -37.64 17.62
C SER A 273 -6.66 -37.42 18.47
N LYS A 274 -7.74 -36.88 17.85
CA LYS A 274 -9.00 -36.43 18.48
C LYS A 274 -8.93 -35.14 19.31
N PHE A 275 -7.81 -34.41 19.25
CA PHE A 275 -7.69 -33.10 19.84
C PHE A 275 -7.61 -32.02 18.75
N ILE A 276 -8.26 -30.90 19.00
CA ILE A 276 -8.23 -29.69 18.18
C ILE A 276 -7.51 -28.57 18.95
N PHE A 277 -6.82 -27.69 18.24
CA PHE A 277 -6.15 -26.56 18.87
C PHE A 277 -7.13 -25.42 19.17
N ASN A 278 -7.24 -25.06 20.44
CA ASN A 278 -8.04 -23.93 20.91
C ASN A 278 -7.12 -22.71 21.13
N ALA A 279 -7.38 -21.64 20.35
CA ALA A 279 -6.61 -20.40 20.43
C ALA A 279 -6.85 -19.60 21.72
N GLU A 280 -7.99 -19.77 22.39
CA GLU A 280 -8.33 -19.05 23.62
C GLU A 280 -7.58 -19.61 24.82
N THR A 281 -7.50 -20.93 24.91
CA THR A 281 -6.76 -21.63 25.97
C THR A 281 -5.30 -21.90 25.60
N ASN A 282 -4.93 -21.63 24.34
CA ASN A 282 -3.59 -21.81 23.78
C ASN A 282 -3.09 -23.27 23.86
N GLY A 283 -4.03 -24.23 23.74
CA GLY A 283 -3.78 -25.64 23.97
C GLY A 283 -4.60 -26.57 23.05
N CYS A 284 -4.21 -27.84 23.00
CA CYS A 284 -4.98 -28.88 22.31
C CYS A 284 -6.03 -29.43 23.27
N GLU A 285 -7.29 -29.45 22.84
CA GLU A 285 -8.45 -29.90 23.62
C GLU A 285 -9.23 -30.98 22.87
N ALA A 286 -9.91 -31.86 23.59
CA ALA A 286 -10.75 -32.88 22.96
C ALA A 286 -11.90 -32.21 22.19
N GLU A 287 -12.20 -32.74 21.01
CA GLU A 287 -13.37 -32.33 20.22
C GLU A 287 -14.64 -32.73 20.99
N ASN A 288 -15.37 -31.73 21.52
CA ASN A 288 -16.64 -31.92 22.23
C ASN A 288 -17.80 -32.19 21.26
#